data_AF-A0AAV9IXD4-F1
#
_entry.id   AF-A0AAV9IXD4-F1
#
_cell.length_a   1.000
_cell.length_b   1.000
_cell.length_c   1.000
_cell.angle_alpha   90.00
_cell.angle_beta   90.00
_cell.angle_gamma   90.00
#
_symmetry.space_group_name_H-M   'P 1'
#
loop_
_entity.id
_entity.type
_entity.pdbx_description
1 polymer ?
#
loop_
_entity_poly.entity_id
_entity_poly.type
_entity_poly.pdbx_seq_one_letter_code
_entity_poly.pdbx_strand_id
1 'polypeptide(L)'
;MSSPRRQRKHLHHHHYRHDTEAAVSANRIITCYASSSDRVPLPYQQAAYALGREIARRGWVQRNGGGRHGLMGSLTDGGLDAGGAVDAVILDVFTEQNCHPRLERVKVVADMSERKHGLYREADAYIALPGGLGTLEELAEVLSWRQLAFHNKPIVLYNVDGFWDPLICWLERAVALNMVSTDMVSRQLLQCADSAAEVCCLLETHFAAGVVSAEPCHPCSARIATVRPPASTTGPEEAGDGASRPPCKTDPGWLAAADAQHYSVRADWTRLTLAKESER
;
A
#
# COMPACT_ATOMS: atom_id res chain seq x y z
N MET A 1 -48.83 -0.86 -40.06
CA MET A 1 -48.20 -0.01 -39.02
C MET A 1 -47.24 -0.91 -38.26
N SER A 2 -45.96 -0.82 -38.60
CA SER A 2 -44.94 -1.82 -38.23
C SER A 2 -43.91 -1.19 -37.30
N SER A 3 -43.66 -1.86 -36.17
CA SER A 3 -42.77 -1.45 -35.08
C SER A 3 -41.30 -1.25 -35.51
N PRO A 4 -40.56 -0.23 -35.02
CA PRO A 4 -39.17 -0.04 -35.37
C PRO A 4 -38.24 -0.89 -34.48
N ARG A 5 -37.45 -1.75 -35.12
CA ARG A 5 -36.37 -2.56 -34.53
C ARG A 5 -35.25 -1.67 -33.98
N ARG A 6 -34.91 -1.81 -32.69
CA ARG A 6 -33.69 -1.27 -32.07
C ARG A 6 -32.45 -1.92 -32.70
N GLN A 7 -31.60 -1.13 -33.35
CA GLN A 7 -30.27 -1.55 -33.78
C GLN A 7 -29.35 -1.68 -32.55
N ARG A 8 -28.79 -2.87 -32.33
CA ARG A 8 -27.69 -3.09 -31.38
C ARG A 8 -26.39 -2.58 -32.04
N LYS A 9 -25.76 -1.57 -31.43
CA LYS A 9 -24.40 -1.16 -31.80
C LYS A 9 -23.42 -2.21 -31.30
N HIS A 10 -22.68 -2.84 -32.22
CA HIS A 10 -21.59 -3.75 -31.91
C HIS A 10 -20.42 -2.95 -31.31
N LEU A 11 -20.02 -3.26 -30.08
CA LEU A 11 -18.75 -2.79 -29.52
C LEU A 11 -17.61 -3.61 -30.16
N HIS A 12 -16.73 -2.91 -30.86
CA HIS A 12 -15.50 -3.48 -31.39
C HIS A 12 -14.58 -3.89 -30.24
N HIS A 13 -14.26 -5.18 -30.18
CA HIS A 13 -13.17 -5.69 -29.35
C HIS A 13 -11.85 -5.27 -30.02
N HIS A 14 -11.14 -4.31 -29.42
CA HIS A 14 -9.82 -3.94 -29.90
C HIS A 14 -8.81 -5.00 -29.48
N HIS A 15 -8.29 -5.74 -30.48
CA HIS A 15 -7.12 -6.59 -30.33
C HIS A 15 -5.88 -5.71 -30.08
N TYR A 16 -5.22 -5.96 -28.96
CA TYR A 16 -3.94 -5.34 -28.58
C TYR A 16 -2.85 -5.86 -29.53
N ARG A 17 -2.28 -4.98 -30.36
CA ARG A 17 -1.11 -5.29 -31.19
C ARG A 17 0.15 -5.26 -30.34
N HIS A 18 0.88 -6.36 -30.34
CA HIS A 18 2.28 -6.41 -29.94
C HIS A 18 3.13 -5.99 -31.13
N ASP A 19 3.99 -4.97 -30.98
CA ASP A 19 5.17 -4.79 -31.83
C ASP A 19 6.35 -4.24 -31.03
N THR A 20 7.38 -5.09 -30.96
CA THR A 20 8.85 -4.88 -30.96
C THR A 20 9.60 -4.05 -29.90
N GLU A 21 10.36 -4.80 -29.08
CA GLU A 21 11.73 -4.55 -28.56
C GLU A 21 12.08 -3.17 -27.97
N ALA A 22 11.54 -2.89 -26.79
CA ALA A 22 12.30 -2.33 -25.68
C ALA A 22 12.26 -3.35 -24.54
N ALA A 23 13.37 -3.52 -23.82
CA ALA A 23 13.57 -4.52 -22.77
C ALA A 23 12.28 -4.79 -21.96
N VAL A 24 11.94 -6.08 -21.78
CA VAL A 24 10.76 -6.56 -21.06
C VAL A 24 10.79 -6.08 -19.60
N SER A 25 10.41 -4.82 -19.37
CA SER A 25 9.72 -4.43 -18.15
C SER A 25 8.36 -5.11 -18.27
N ALA A 26 8.20 -6.25 -17.59
CA ALA A 26 6.88 -6.83 -17.42
C ALA A 26 5.95 -5.71 -16.96
N ASN A 27 4.88 -5.43 -17.71
CA ASN A 27 3.98 -4.30 -17.47
C ASN A 27 3.33 -4.45 -16.09
N ARG A 28 3.98 -3.93 -15.03
CA ARG A 28 3.57 -4.14 -13.64
C ARG A 28 2.37 -3.27 -13.32
N ILE A 29 1.38 -3.84 -12.63
CA ILE A 29 0.20 -3.11 -12.17
C ILE A 29 0.36 -2.79 -10.68
N ILE A 30 0.52 -1.52 -10.37
CA ILE A 30 0.69 -1.02 -8.99
C ILE A 30 -0.63 -0.45 -8.51
N THR A 31 -1.29 -1.17 -7.60
CA THR A 31 -2.59 -0.73 -7.06
C THR A 31 -2.39 0.17 -5.86
N CYS A 32 -2.95 1.37 -5.94
CA CYS A 32 -2.79 2.41 -4.94
C CYS A 32 -4.11 2.73 -4.26
N TYR A 33 -4.13 2.67 -2.93
CA TYR A 33 -5.25 3.06 -2.08
C TYR A 33 -4.96 4.44 -1.48
N ALA A 34 -5.90 5.38 -1.55
CA ALA A 34 -5.67 6.76 -1.15
C ALA A 34 -6.95 7.49 -0.75
N SER A 35 -6.82 8.57 0.03
CA SER A 35 -7.93 9.47 0.35
C SER A 35 -8.56 10.11 -0.89
N SER A 36 -9.89 10.18 -0.92
CA SER A 36 -10.68 10.93 -1.92
C SER A 36 -11.13 12.32 -1.44
N SER A 37 -10.63 12.80 -0.30
CA SER A 37 -11.04 14.09 0.28
C SER A 37 -10.22 15.26 -0.28
N ASP A 38 -10.88 16.30 -0.78
CA ASP A 38 -10.21 17.54 -1.23
C ASP A 38 -9.65 18.40 -0.09
N ARG A 39 -9.96 18.06 1.16
CA ARG A 39 -9.50 18.79 2.34
C ARG A 39 -8.16 18.27 2.88
N VAL A 40 -7.53 17.34 2.17
CA VAL A 40 -6.23 16.79 2.56
C VAL A 40 -5.16 17.88 2.45
N PRO A 41 -4.28 18.07 3.45
CA PRO A 41 -3.23 19.08 3.40
C PRO A 41 -2.29 18.94 2.19
N LEU A 42 -1.78 20.06 1.70
CA LEU A 42 -0.96 20.13 0.48
C LEU A 42 0.27 19.21 0.46
N PRO A 43 1.04 19.02 1.56
CA PRO A 43 2.19 18.12 1.55
C PRO A 43 1.84 16.68 1.16
N TYR A 44 0.68 16.17 1.59
CA TYR A 44 0.20 14.84 1.20
C TYR A 44 -0.20 14.77 -0.28
N GLN A 45 -0.82 15.83 -0.81
CA GLN A 45 -1.16 15.92 -2.24
C GLN A 45 0.10 15.91 -3.10
N GLN A 46 1.13 16.67 -2.70
CA GLN A 46 2.44 16.70 -3.37
C GLN A 46 3.14 15.34 -3.34
N ALA A 47 3.07 14.65 -2.19
CA ALA A 47 3.60 13.30 -2.06
C ALA A 47 2.87 12.30 -2.98
N ALA A 48 1.54 12.34 -3.02
CA ALA A 48 0.75 11.49 -3.92
C ALA A 48 1.07 11.76 -5.40
N TYR A 49 1.16 13.03 -5.80
CA TYR A 49 1.57 13.43 -7.14
C TYR A 49 2.98 12.94 -7.49
N ALA A 50 3.94 13.10 -6.58
CA ALA A 50 5.31 12.62 -6.77
C ALA A 50 5.35 11.10 -6.95
N LEU A 51 4.58 10.33 -6.17
CA LEU A 51 4.48 8.89 -6.31
C LEU A 51 3.90 8.48 -7.68
N GLY A 52 2.85 9.16 -8.14
CA GLY A 52 2.25 8.88 -9.45
C GLY A 52 3.25 9.03 -10.58
N ARG A 53 4.04 10.12 -10.55
CA ARG A 53 5.13 10.36 -11.51
C ARG A 53 6.19 9.26 -11.46
N GLU A 54 6.53 8.78 -10.27
CA GLU A 54 7.62 7.83 -10.05
C GLU A 54 7.25 6.42 -10.51
N ILE A 55 5.98 6.02 -10.35
CA ILE A 55 5.40 4.81 -10.94
C ILE A 55 5.44 4.90 -12.47
N ALA A 56 4.96 6.02 -13.03
CA ALA A 56 4.92 6.22 -14.49
C ALA A 56 6.31 6.18 -15.14
N ARG A 57 7.32 6.80 -14.52
CA ARG A 57 8.71 6.81 -15.01
C ARG A 57 9.33 5.42 -15.13
N ARG A 58 8.85 4.44 -14.38
CA ARG A 58 9.30 3.04 -14.46
C ARG A 58 8.57 2.23 -15.53
N GLY A 59 7.63 2.86 -16.24
CA GLY A 59 6.76 2.17 -17.20
C GLY A 59 5.78 1.22 -16.53
N TRP A 60 5.48 1.42 -15.24
CA TRP A 60 4.47 0.65 -14.53
C TRP A 60 3.09 1.28 -14.72
N VAL A 61 2.04 0.45 -14.66
CA VAL A 61 0.64 0.90 -14.69
C VAL A 61 0.21 1.26 -13.27
N GLN A 62 -0.22 2.51 -13.08
CA GLN A 62 -0.85 2.94 -11.83
C GLN A 62 -2.32 2.53 -11.85
N ARG A 63 -2.80 1.78 -10.85
CA ARG A 63 -4.22 1.42 -10.70
C ARG A 63 -4.81 2.02 -9.44
N ASN A 64 -5.99 2.62 -9.50
CA ASN A 64 -6.70 3.13 -8.31
C ASN A 64 -8.23 3.10 -8.47
N GLY A 65 -8.94 3.71 -7.52
CA GLY A 65 -10.41 3.75 -7.47
C GLY A 65 -11.11 4.72 -8.43
N GLY A 66 -10.38 5.46 -9.27
CA GLY A 66 -10.90 6.35 -10.32
C GLY A 66 -11.38 7.73 -9.89
N GLY A 67 -11.26 8.07 -8.60
CA GLY A 67 -11.71 9.33 -8.03
C GLY A 67 -10.85 10.53 -8.44
N ARG A 68 -11.49 11.67 -8.75
CA ARG A 68 -10.83 12.92 -9.15
C ARG A 68 -10.33 13.80 -8.00
N HIS A 69 -10.72 13.45 -6.78
CA HIS A 69 -10.60 14.29 -5.60
C HIS A 69 -9.49 13.80 -4.68
N GLY A 70 -8.99 14.70 -3.84
CA GLY A 70 -7.95 14.41 -2.84
C GLY A 70 -6.69 13.76 -3.41
N LEU A 71 -6.12 12.82 -2.65
CA LEU A 71 -4.87 12.14 -3.01
C LEU A 71 -5.02 11.23 -4.22
N MET A 72 -6.22 10.68 -4.45
CA MET A 72 -6.50 9.85 -5.62
C MET A 72 -6.35 10.67 -6.91
N GLY A 73 -6.91 11.89 -6.92
CA GLY A 73 -6.75 12.83 -8.03
C GLY A 73 -5.29 13.22 -8.22
N SER A 74 -4.60 13.66 -7.15
CA SER A 74 -3.19 14.06 -7.24
C SER A 74 -2.27 12.94 -7.74
N LEU A 75 -2.50 11.70 -7.29
CA LEU A 75 -1.77 10.52 -7.76
C LEU A 75 -1.98 10.29 -9.26
N THR A 76 -3.24 10.35 -9.72
CA THR A 76 -3.59 10.18 -11.14
C THR A 76 -3.00 11.29 -12.00
N ASP A 77 -3.09 12.55 -11.59
CA ASP A 77 -2.47 13.67 -12.29
C ASP A 77 -0.95 13.47 -12.41
N GLY A 78 -0.28 13.04 -11.34
CA GLY A 78 1.15 12.74 -11.37
C GLY A 78 1.51 11.64 -12.38
N GLY A 79 0.74 10.55 -12.41
CA GLY A 79 0.94 9.48 -13.38
C GLY A 79 0.75 9.93 -14.82
N LEU A 80 -0.34 10.66 -15.09
CA LEU A 80 -0.68 11.14 -16.43
C LEU A 80 0.28 12.23 -16.92
N ASP A 81 0.68 13.17 -16.06
CA ASP A 81 1.62 14.25 -16.41
C ASP A 81 3.03 13.72 -16.73
N ALA A 82 3.39 12.55 -16.20
CA ALA A 82 4.61 11.83 -16.56
C ALA A 82 4.47 10.92 -17.79
N GLY A 83 3.31 10.90 -18.45
CA GLY A 83 3.03 10.07 -19.62
C GLY A 83 2.81 8.58 -19.30
N GLY A 84 2.51 8.24 -18.05
CA GLY A 84 2.26 6.87 -17.62
C GLY A 84 0.85 6.38 -17.91
N ALA A 85 0.66 5.07 -17.86
CA ALA A 85 -0.66 4.45 -17.96
C ALA A 85 -1.35 4.44 -16.58
N VAL A 86 -2.60 4.91 -16.54
CA VAL A 86 -3.44 4.89 -15.34
C VAL A 86 -4.73 4.11 -15.59
N ASP A 87 -4.91 3.02 -14.84
CA ASP A 87 -6.14 2.23 -14.78
C ASP A 87 -7.00 2.66 -13.58
N ALA A 88 -8.32 2.60 -13.76
CA ALA A 88 -9.26 2.83 -12.68
C ALA A 88 -10.35 1.75 -12.60
N VAL A 89 -10.78 1.44 -11.38
CA VAL A 89 -11.97 0.63 -11.11
C VAL A 89 -12.94 1.43 -10.25
N ILE A 90 -14.05 1.86 -10.86
CA ILE A 90 -15.00 2.79 -10.26
C ILE A 90 -16.41 2.17 -10.22
N LEU A 91 -17.15 2.46 -9.16
CA LEU A 91 -18.58 2.11 -9.13
C LEU A 91 -19.35 2.98 -10.10
N ASP A 92 -20.36 2.39 -10.75
CA ASP A 92 -21.26 3.10 -11.66
C ASP A 92 -21.86 4.37 -11.03
N VAL A 93 -22.29 4.27 -9.76
CA VAL A 93 -22.85 5.38 -8.98
C VAL A 93 -21.91 6.58 -8.76
N PHE A 94 -20.60 6.40 -9.02
CA PHE A 94 -19.59 7.45 -8.83
C PHE A 94 -19.03 7.98 -10.16
N THR A 95 -19.45 7.45 -11.31
CA THR A 95 -18.88 7.81 -12.62
C THR A 95 -19.08 9.29 -12.97
N GLU A 96 -20.33 9.78 -12.95
CA GLU A 96 -20.64 11.16 -13.37
C GLU A 96 -19.99 12.22 -12.48
N GLN A 97 -19.96 11.98 -11.17
CA GLN A 97 -19.59 13.01 -10.20
C GLN A 97 -18.18 12.86 -9.64
N ASN A 98 -17.55 11.69 -9.72
CA ASN A 98 -16.26 11.48 -9.07
C ASN A 98 -15.18 10.96 -10.03
N CYS A 99 -15.51 10.51 -11.25
CA CYS A 99 -14.50 10.01 -12.16
C CYS A 99 -13.50 11.11 -12.56
N HIS A 100 -12.21 10.78 -12.54
CA HIS A 100 -11.16 11.70 -12.98
C HIS A 100 -11.25 11.92 -14.51
N PRO A 101 -11.40 13.18 -14.97
CA PRO A 101 -11.80 13.47 -16.35
C PRO A 101 -10.74 13.11 -17.41
N ARG A 102 -9.48 12.97 -16.99
CA ARG A 102 -8.35 12.61 -17.86
C ARG A 102 -8.10 11.10 -17.97
N LEU A 103 -8.90 10.26 -17.30
CA LEU A 103 -8.71 8.80 -17.35
C LEU A 103 -9.29 8.22 -18.63
N GLU A 104 -8.47 7.45 -19.35
CA GLU A 104 -8.87 6.75 -20.56
C GLU A 104 -9.21 5.27 -20.32
N ARG A 105 -8.66 4.67 -19.25
CA ARG A 105 -8.75 3.23 -18.94
C ARG A 105 -9.55 3.00 -17.67
N VAL A 106 -10.88 3.10 -17.77
CA VAL A 106 -11.80 2.98 -16.64
C VAL A 106 -12.66 1.73 -16.76
N LYS A 107 -12.62 0.87 -15.73
CA LYS A 107 -13.54 -0.24 -15.54
C LYS A 107 -14.67 0.19 -14.60
N VAL A 108 -15.87 0.30 -15.15
CA VAL A 108 -17.09 0.57 -14.37
C VAL A 108 -17.68 -0.76 -13.88
N VAL A 109 -18.06 -0.82 -12.60
CA VAL A 109 -18.60 -2.02 -11.95
C VAL A 109 -19.84 -1.70 -11.13
N ALA A 110 -20.67 -2.71 -10.86
CA ALA A 110 -21.98 -2.52 -10.26
C ALA A 110 -21.93 -2.43 -8.72
N ASP A 111 -20.99 -3.13 -8.09
CA ASP A 111 -20.92 -3.24 -6.62
C ASP A 111 -19.49 -3.22 -6.08
N MET A 112 -19.38 -3.08 -4.75
CA MET A 112 -18.10 -2.99 -4.05
C MET A 112 -17.26 -4.27 -4.14
N SER A 113 -17.89 -5.44 -4.22
CA SER A 113 -17.18 -6.72 -4.33
C SER A 113 -16.47 -6.80 -5.69
N GLU A 114 -17.17 -6.49 -6.77
CA GLU A 114 -16.59 -6.40 -8.11
C GLU A 114 -15.49 -5.34 -8.18
N ARG A 115 -15.70 -4.19 -7.52
CA ARG A 115 -14.72 -3.10 -7.46
C ARG A 115 -13.43 -3.55 -6.81
N LYS A 116 -13.51 -4.11 -5.61
CA LYS A 116 -12.34 -4.62 -4.90
C LYS A 116 -11.66 -5.69 -5.75
N HIS A 117 -12.41 -6.64 -6.31
CA HIS A 117 -11.87 -7.68 -7.20
C HIS A 117 -11.06 -7.12 -8.38
N GLY A 118 -11.56 -6.06 -9.02
CA GLY A 118 -10.84 -5.38 -10.09
C GLY A 118 -9.57 -4.67 -9.62
N LEU A 119 -9.55 -4.15 -8.40
CA LEU A 119 -8.37 -3.51 -7.82
C LEU A 119 -7.27 -4.52 -7.50
N TYR A 120 -7.58 -5.65 -6.84
CA TYR A 120 -6.52 -6.51 -6.31
C TYR A 120 -6.09 -7.67 -7.20
N ARG A 121 -6.97 -8.21 -8.06
CA ARG A 121 -6.71 -9.50 -8.72
C ARG A 121 -5.45 -9.46 -9.59
N GLU A 122 -5.34 -8.44 -10.42
CA GLU A 122 -4.26 -8.28 -11.41
C GLU A 122 -3.10 -7.43 -10.89
N ALA A 123 -3.16 -6.95 -9.65
CA ALA A 123 -2.09 -6.15 -9.07
C ALA A 123 -0.78 -6.97 -8.96
N ASP A 124 0.36 -6.37 -9.24
CA ASP A 124 1.68 -6.92 -8.89
C ASP A 124 2.12 -6.47 -7.49
N ALA A 125 1.65 -5.30 -7.06
CA ALA A 125 1.96 -4.71 -5.76
C ALA A 125 0.83 -3.80 -5.27
N TYR A 126 0.84 -3.50 -3.97
CA TYR A 126 -0.09 -2.59 -3.32
C TYR A 126 0.65 -1.46 -2.61
N ILE A 127 0.12 -0.24 -2.71
CA ILE A 127 0.60 0.92 -1.97
C ILE A 127 -0.59 1.55 -1.23
N ALA A 128 -0.45 1.79 0.07
CA ALA A 128 -1.41 2.56 0.85
C ALA A 128 -0.85 3.96 1.14
N LEU A 129 -1.42 4.95 0.47
CA LEU A 129 -1.19 6.37 0.76
C LEU A 129 -2.05 6.81 1.95
N PRO A 130 -1.75 7.95 2.59
CA PRO A 130 -2.59 8.49 3.65
C PRO A 130 -4.08 8.57 3.26
N GLY A 131 -4.94 8.07 4.14
CA GLY A 131 -6.29 7.70 3.76
C GLY A 131 -7.27 7.55 4.92
N GLY A 132 -8.56 7.61 4.59
CA GLY A 132 -9.63 7.39 5.56
C GLY A 132 -10.00 5.91 5.71
N LEU A 133 -11.21 5.65 6.22
CA LEU A 133 -11.73 4.29 6.43
C LEU A 133 -11.74 3.44 5.15
N GLY A 134 -12.01 4.02 3.98
CA GLY A 134 -11.98 3.28 2.72
C GLY A 134 -10.58 2.74 2.41
N THR A 135 -9.55 3.57 2.55
CA THR A 135 -8.15 3.16 2.36
C THR A 135 -7.73 2.11 3.38
N LEU A 136 -8.16 2.26 4.63
CA LEU A 136 -7.88 1.27 5.68
C LEU A 136 -8.57 -0.07 5.41
N GLU A 137 -9.80 -0.07 4.91
CA GLU A 137 -10.54 -1.29 4.55
C GLU A 137 -9.86 -2.03 3.39
N GLU A 138 -9.50 -1.31 2.33
CA GLU A 138 -8.77 -1.85 1.17
C GLU A 138 -7.41 -2.44 1.59
N LEU A 139 -6.68 -1.74 2.47
CA LEU A 139 -5.41 -2.21 3.05
C LEU A 139 -5.60 -3.45 3.92
N ALA A 140 -6.57 -3.45 4.83
CA ALA A 140 -6.84 -4.55 5.75
C ALA A 140 -7.22 -5.83 4.99
N GLU A 141 -7.95 -5.72 3.88
CA GLU A 141 -8.32 -6.86 3.04
C GLU A 141 -7.08 -7.53 2.41
N VAL A 142 -6.19 -6.75 1.76
CA VAL A 142 -4.97 -7.32 1.16
C VAL A 142 -3.98 -7.82 2.20
N LEU A 143 -3.89 -7.18 3.38
CA LEU A 143 -3.09 -7.70 4.50
C LEU A 143 -3.64 -9.03 5.01
N SER A 144 -4.96 -9.12 5.20
CA SER A 144 -5.60 -10.36 5.68
C SER A 144 -5.36 -11.52 4.70
N TRP A 145 -5.45 -11.27 3.40
CA TRP A 145 -5.18 -12.30 2.38
C TRP A 145 -3.71 -12.67 2.26
N ARG A 146 -2.81 -11.71 2.47
CA ARG A 146 -1.38 -11.99 2.63
C ARG A 146 -1.15 -12.94 3.81
N GLN A 147 -1.82 -12.71 4.95
CA GLN A 147 -1.72 -13.55 6.16
C GLN A 147 -2.17 -14.98 5.90
N LEU A 148 -3.25 -15.12 5.13
CA LEU A 148 -3.84 -16.40 4.73
C LEU A 148 -3.11 -17.05 3.54
N ALA A 149 -1.98 -16.49 3.11
CA ALA A 149 -1.16 -16.96 2.00
C ALA A 149 -1.89 -17.04 0.64
N PHE A 150 -2.94 -16.23 0.43
CA PHE A 150 -3.62 -16.15 -0.87
C PHE A 150 -2.81 -15.40 -1.94
N HIS A 151 -1.81 -14.62 -1.54
CA HIS A 151 -0.83 -14.02 -2.45
C HIS A 151 0.50 -13.74 -1.74
N ASN A 152 1.55 -13.48 -2.53
CA ASN A 152 2.87 -13.05 -2.06
C ASN A 152 3.30 -11.65 -2.55
N LYS A 153 2.35 -10.88 -3.09
CA LYS A 153 2.57 -9.51 -3.59
C LYS A 153 3.02 -8.56 -2.46
N PRO A 154 3.98 -7.64 -2.72
CA PRO A 154 4.44 -6.69 -1.72
C PRO A 154 3.37 -5.63 -1.41
N ILE A 155 3.34 -5.19 -0.15
CA ILE A 155 2.46 -4.14 0.36
C ILE A 155 3.34 -3.07 0.99
N VAL A 156 3.22 -1.83 0.52
CA VAL A 156 3.98 -0.68 1.03
C VAL A 156 3.04 0.36 1.63
N LEU A 157 3.29 0.75 2.88
CA LEU A 157 2.71 1.94 3.49
C LEU A 157 3.55 3.15 3.08
N TYR A 158 2.94 4.08 2.35
CA TYR A 158 3.59 5.36 2.06
C TYR A 158 3.36 6.30 3.25
N ASN A 159 4.31 6.32 4.19
CA ASN A 159 4.21 6.92 5.51
C ASN A 159 4.58 8.41 5.54
N VAL A 160 3.93 9.19 4.68
CA VAL A 160 4.15 10.64 4.61
C VAL A 160 3.86 11.27 5.97
N ASP A 161 4.83 11.99 6.53
CA ASP A 161 4.70 12.71 7.81
C ASP A 161 4.20 11.83 8.97
N GLY A 162 4.60 10.54 8.98
CA GLY A 162 4.25 9.60 10.06
C GLY A 162 2.75 9.25 10.12
N PHE A 163 1.98 9.48 9.05
CA PHE A 163 0.53 9.24 9.04
C PHE A 163 0.13 7.82 9.49
N TRP A 164 0.92 6.82 9.12
CA TRP A 164 0.67 5.41 9.44
C TRP A 164 1.29 4.95 10.77
N ASP A 165 2.06 5.80 11.47
CA ASP A 165 2.71 5.45 12.74
C ASP A 165 1.72 4.84 13.76
N PRO A 166 0.51 5.38 13.96
CA PRO A 166 -0.44 4.79 14.90
C PRO A 166 -0.89 3.37 14.52
N LEU A 167 -1.05 3.10 13.22
CA LEU A 167 -1.41 1.77 12.72
C LEU A 167 -0.26 0.79 12.90
N ILE A 168 0.97 1.24 12.64
CA ILE A 168 2.19 0.45 12.85
C ILE A 168 2.33 0.08 14.31
N CYS A 169 2.19 1.04 15.24
CA CYS A 169 2.22 0.76 16.68
C CYS A 169 1.12 -0.23 17.10
N TRP A 170 -0.08 -0.13 16.52
CA TRP A 170 -1.16 -1.08 16.78
C TRP A 170 -0.80 -2.50 16.30
N LEU A 171 -0.22 -2.63 15.10
CA LEU A 171 0.24 -3.92 14.56
C LEU A 171 1.36 -4.53 15.42
N GLU A 172 2.33 -3.73 15.84
CA GLU A 172 3.41 -4.16 16.75
C GLU A 172 2.84 -4.68 18.07
N ARG A 173 1.84 -3.99 18.64
CA ARG A 173 1.14 -4.45 19.85
C ARG A 173 0.41 -5.76 19.61
N ALA A 174 -0.29 -5.91 18.49
CA ALA A 174 -1.00 -7.13 18.14
C ALA A 174 -0.04 -8.32 17.97
N VAL A 175 1.14 -8.10 17.39
CA VAL A 175 2.20 -9.12 17.31
C VAL A 175 2.79 -9.44 18.68
N ALA A 176 3.09 -8.44 19.51
CA ALA A 176 3.61 -8.64 20.86
C ALA A 176 2.65 -9.47 21.75
N LEU A 177 1.34 -9.36 21.49
CA LEU A 177 0.31 -10.14 22.17
C LEU A 177 -0.04 -11.46 21.47
N ASN A 178 0.71 -11.85 20.43
CA ASN A 178 0.48 -13.06 19.61
C ASN A 178 -0.92 -13.13 18.95
N MET A 179 -1.54 -11.98 18.69
CA MET A 179 -2.83 -11.88 17.99
C MET A 179 -2.65 -11.87 16.47
N VAL A 180 -1.48 -11.42 16.01
CA VAL A 180 -1.06 -11.40 14.61
C VAL A 180 0.26 -12.15 14.51
N SER A 181 0.45 -12.94 13.45
CA SER A 181 1.71 -13.66 13.22
C SER A 181 2.87 -12.68 13.09
N THR A 182 4.02 -13.03 13.67
CA THR A 182 5.29 -12.29 13.50
C THR A 182 5.67 -12.15 12.03
N ASP A 183 5.28 -13.10 11.19
CA ASP A 183 5.56 -13.05 9.76
C ASP A 183 4.89 -11.84 9.10
N MET A 184 3.71 -11.45 9.56
CA MET A 184 2.96 -10.30 9.03
C MET A 184 3.70 -8.97 9.20
N VAL A 185 4.30 -8.75 10.38
CA VAL A 185 5.02 -7.51 10.71
C VAL A 185 6.52 -7.65 10.47
N SER A 186 6.99 -8.86 10.09
CA SER A 186 8.34 -9.01 9.58
C SER A 186 8.54 -8.04 8.41
N ARG A 187 9.69 -7.36 8.36
CA ARG A 187 10.05 -6.34 7.34
C ARG A 187 9.99 -6.85 5.88
N GLN A 188 9.61 -8.11 5.68
CA GLN A 188 9.44 -8.75 4.38
C GLN A 188 8.01 -8.62 3.84
N LEU A 189 6.98 -8.41 4.67
CA LEU A 189 5.57 -8.47 4.22
C LEU A 189 4.87 -7.10 4.15
N LEU A 190 5.07 -6.27 5.17
CA LEU A 190 4.58 -4.90 5.21
C LEU A 190 5.78 -3.95 5.34
N GLN A 191 6.03 -3.17 4.30
CA GLN A 191 7.16 -2.24 4.27
C GLN A 191 6.64 -0.81 4.40
N CYS A 192 7.44 0.06 4.99
CA CYS A 192 7.14 1.48 5.09
C CYS A 192 8.18 2.27 4.32
N ALA A 193 7.74 3.36 3.70
CA ALA A 193 8.61 4.30 3.02
C ALA A 193 8.11 5.72 3.23
N ASP A 194 9.02 6.66 3.37
CA ASP A 194 8.71 8.07 3.64
C ASP A 194 8.79 8.93 2.37
N SER A 195 9.29 8.35 1.27
CA SER A 195 9.40 9.02 -0.03
C SER A 195 8.93 8.15 -1.19
N ALA A 196 8.46 8.78 -2.28
CA ALA A 196 8.05 8.09 -3.50
C ALA A 196 9.17 7.21 -4.10
N ALA A 197 10.41 7.69 -4.08
CA ALA A 197 11.56 6.95 -4.59
C ALA A 197 11.83 5.69 -3.75
N GLU A 198 11.72 5.79 -2.43
CA GLU A 198 11.87 4.66 -1.52
C GLU A 198 10.74 3.64 -1.71
N VAL A 199 9.49 4.08 -1.88
CA VAL A 199 8.37 3.19 -2.21
C VAL A 199 8.71 2.34 -3.43
N CYS A 200 9.15 2.96 -4.53
CA CYS A 200 9.47 2.21 -5.74
C CYS A 200 10.71 1.32 -5.60
N CYS A 201 11.73 1.74 -4.85
CA CYS A 201 12.93 0.94 -4.56
C CYS A 201 12.59 -0.35 -3.80
N LEU A 202 11.68 -0.28 -2.82
CA LEU A 202 11.20 -1.44 -2.09
C LEU A 202 10.49 -2.43 -3.03
N LEU A 203 9.63 -1.92 -3.92
CA LEU A 203 8.94 -2.74 -4.92
C LEU A 203 9.92 -3.39 -5.90
N GLU A 204 10.91 -2.65 -6.40
CA GLU A 204 11.96 -3.19 -7.29
C GLU A 204 12.76 -4.29 -6.62
N THR A 205 13.12 -4.09 -5.34
CA THR A 205 13.84 -5.10 -4.55
C THR A 205 13.03 -6.38 -4.44
N HIS A 206 11.72 -6.27 -4.19
CA HIS A 206 10.82 -7.43 -4.12
C HIS A 206 10.65 -8.12 -5.47
N PHE A 207 10.47 -7.34 -6.55
CA PHE A 207 10.36 -7.89 -7.90
C PHE A 207 11.64 -8.59 -8.34
N ALA A 208 12.82 -8.07 -8.00
CA ALA A 208 14.10 -8.71 -8.28
C ALA A 208 14.27 -10.00 -7.49
N ALA A 209 13.90 -10.03 -6.21
CA ALA A 209 13.95 -11.22 -5.37
C ALA A 209 13.04 -12.35 -5.88
N GLY A 210 11.89 -12.00 -6.48
CA GLY A 210 10.98 -12.97 -7.12
C GLY A 210 11.42 -13.44 -8.53
N VAL A 211 12.42 -12.78 -9.13
CA VAL A 211 12.96 -13.11 -10.47
C VAL A 211 14.20 -14.01 -10.39
N VAL A 212 14.79 -14.20 -9.21
CA VAL A 212 15.81 -15.24 -9.01
C VAL A 212 15.12 -16.60 -9.18
N SER A 213 15.30 -17.17 -10.37
CA SER A 213 14.65 -18.36 -10.85
C SER A 213 14.76 -19.51 -9.87
N ALA A 214 13.64 -20.17 -9.63
CA ALA A 214 13.58 -21.58 -9.30
C ALA A 214 14.25 -22.39 -10.42
N GLU A 215 15.59 -22.47 -10.40
CA GLU A 215 16.26 -23.62 -10.97
C GLU A 215 16.27 -24.71 -9.88
N PRO A 216 15.74 -25.91 -10.15
CA PRO A 216 15.93 -27.02 -9.24
C PRO A 216 17.41 -27.37 -9.27
N CYS A 217 18.14 -27.01 -8.22
CA CYS A 217 19.43 -27.61 -7.93
C CYS A 217 19.19 -29.12 -7.73
N HIS A 218 19.43 -29.90 -8.78
CA HIS A 218 19.58 -31.34 -8.70
C HIS A 218 20.97 -31.71 -8.14
N PRO A 219 21.12 -32.93 -7.60
CA PRO A 219 21.45 -33.13 -6.20
C PRO A 219 22.96 -33.10 -5.94
N CYS A 220 23.41 -32.21 -5.06
CA CYS A 220 24.66 -32.41 -4.35
C CYS A 220 24.32 -32.71 -2.88
N SER A 221 24.03 -33.98 -2.62
CA SER A 221 24.00 -34.57 -1.30
C SER A 221 25.36 -34.39 -0.61
N ALA A 222 25.45 -33.62 0.46
CA ALA A 222 26.30 -33.94 1.62
C ALA A 222 26.21 -32.89 2.75
N ARG A 223 25.83 -33.41 3.92
CA ARG A 223 26.21 -32.96 5.28
C ARG A 223 25.42 -31.80 5.88
N ILE A 224 24.27 -32.16 6.45
CA ILE A 224 23.81 -31.60 7.72
C ILE A 224 24.89 -31.88 8.77
N ALA A 225 25.61 -30.84 9.20
CA ALA A 225 26.34 -30.86 10.46
C ALA A 225 25.51 -30.08 11.48
N THR A 226 24.95 -30.81 12.43
CA THR A 226 24.27 -30.28 13.61
C THR A 226 25.22 -29.40 14.41
N VAL A 227 24.93 -28.10 14.53
CA VAL A 227 25.58 -27.23 15.52
C VAL A 227 24.66 -27.14 16.74
N ARG A 228 25.18 -27.65 17.86
CA ARG A 228 24.59 -27.61 19.20
C ARG A 228 24.88 -26.23 19.82
N PRO A 229 23.96 -25.63 20.59
CA PRO A 229 24.20 -24.31 21.18
C PRO A 229 25.21 -24.40 22.36
N PRO A 230 26.10 -23.39 22.53
CA PRO A 230 26.94 -23.33 23.72
C PRO A 230 26.19 -22.76 24.93
N ALA A 231 26.57 -23.27 26.09
CA ALA A 231 26.02 -22.98 27.41
C ALA A 231 26.44 -21.61 27.95
N SER A 232 25.62 -21.10 28.86
CA SER A 232 25.76 -19.88 29.65
C SER A 232 27.04 -19.83 30.50
N THR A 233 27.72 -18.68 30.52
CA THR A 233 28.57 -18.26 31.65
C THR A 233 28.36 -16.79 31.98
N THR A 234 28.16 -16.52 33.26
CA THR A 234 28.07 -15.23 33.95
C THR A 234 29.46 -14.63 34.20
N GLY A 235 29.59 -13.30 34.16
CA GLY A 235 30.73 -12.55 34.70
C GLY A 235 30.69 -11.05 34.33
N PRO A 236 30.98 -10.11 35.25
CA PRO A 236 30.70 -8.67 35.10
C PRO A 236 31.95 -7.84 34.73
N GLU A 237 31.77 -6.68 34.08
CA GLU A 237 32.72 -5.55 34.01
C GLU A 237 31.95 -4.33 33.46
N GLU A 238 31.64 -3.33 34.28
CA GLU A 238 32.39 -2.09 34.57
C GLU A 238 32.13 -0.92 33.60
N ALA A 239 31.99 0.26 34.21
CA ALA A 239 31.51 1.51 33.63
C ALA A 239 32.64 2.34 32.99
N GLY A 240 32.30 3.13 31.97
CA GLY A 240 33.18 4.14 31.38
C GLY A 240 32.39 5.19 30.60
N ASP A 241 32.64 6.46 30.95
CA ASP A 241 31.97 7.70 30.58
C ASP A 241 31.96 8.09 29.09
N GLY A 242 30.91 8.83 28.70
CA GLY A 242 31.08 10.13 28.02
C GLY A 242 31.04 10.19 26.50
N ALA A 243 29.83 10.20 25.91
CA ALA A 243 29.39 11.13 24.85
C ALA A 243 27.95 10.76 24.40
N SER A 244 26.96 11.53 24.84
CA SER A 244 25.54 11.27 24.55
C SER A 244 25.22 11.42 23.06
N ARG A 245 25.06 10.29 22.38
CA ARG A 245 24.46 10.16 21.05
C ARG A 245 22.94 10.05 21.23
N PRO A 246 22.08 10.69 20.41
CA PRO A 246 20.63 10.54 20.56
C PRO A 246 20.25 9.06 20.35
N PRO A 247 19.37 8.48 21.18
CA PRO A 247 19.09 7.05 21.12
C PRO A 247 18.45 6.68 19.78
N CYS A 248 19.03 5.63 19.17
CA CYS A 248 18.49 4.92 18.02
C CYS A 248 17.10 4.35 18.39
N LYS A 249 16.08 4.58 17.57
CA LYS A 249 14.67 4.16 17.78
C LYS A 249 14.44 2.62 17.68
N THR A 250 15.33 1.81 18.25
CA THR A 250 15.24 0.34 18.22
C THR A 250 15.58 -0.30 19.57
N ASP A 251 15.48 0.44 20.67
CA ASP A 251 15.67 -0.12 22.02
C ASP A 251 14.34 -0.76 22.52
N PRO A 252 14.31 -2.06 22.90
CA PRO A 252 13.13 -2.72 23.48
C PRO A 252 12.69 -2.16 24.85
N GLY A 253 13.43 -1.21 25.45
CA GLY A 253 13.12 -0.61 26.75
C GLY A 253 11.80 0.17 26.84
N TRP A 254 11.09 0.44 25.73
CA TRP A 254 9.82 1.16 25.76
C TRP A 254 8.66 0.36 26.38
N LEU A 255 8.75 -0.98 26.41
CA LEU A 255 7.72 -1.85 27.00
C LEU A 255 7.55 -1.64 28.51
N ALA A 256 8.57 -1.14 29.22
CA ALA A 256 8.48 -0.80 30.64
C ALA A 256 8.01 0.65 30.89
N ALA A 257 8.12 1.54 29.90
CA ALA A 257 7.70 2.94 29.99
C ALA A 257 6.24 3.16 29.51
N ALA A 258 5.69 2.21 28.75
CA ALA A 258 4.34 2.28 28.22
C ALA A 258 3.21 2.24 29.28
N ASP A 259 3.53 1.87 30.52
CA ASP A 259 2.55 1.81 31.62
C ASP A 259 2.41 3.10 32.44
N ALA A 260 3.18 4.17 32.15
CA ALA A 260 3.18 5.35 33.02
C ALA A 260 2.81 6.70 32.38
N GLN A 261 2.94 6.92 31.06
CA GLN A 261 2.64 8.23 30.47
C GLN A 261 2.03 8.12 29.05
N HIS A 262 0.80 8.62 28.92
CA HIS A 262 0.08 8.93 27.67
C HIS A 262 -0.74 7.79 27.01
N TYR A 263 -1.80 7.36 27.68
CA TYR A 263 -3.08 7.04 27.03
C TYR A 263 -4.22 7.68 27.82
N SER A 264 -4.31 9.01 27.78
CA SER A 264 -5.54 9.74 28.16
C SER A 264 -6.39 10.09 26.93
N VAL A 265 -6.35 9.26 25.87
CA VAL A 265 -7.32 9.33 24.76
C VAL A 265 -8.66 8.70 25.17
N ARG A 266 -9.17 9.14 26.33
CA ARG A 266 -10.60 9.10 26.68
C ARG A 266 -11.22 10.50 26.67
N ALA A 267 -10.45 11.52 26.28
CA ALA A 267 -10.97 12.88 26.13
C ALA A 267 -11.71 13.04 24.79
N ASP A 268 -13.00 13.31 24.89
CA ASP A 268 -13.76 14.17 23.97
C ASP A 268 -14.25 13.66 22.60
N TRP A 269 -14.51 12.36 22.44
CA TRP A 269 -15.40 11.93 21.34
C TRP A 269 -16.79 12.61 21.42
N THR A 270 -17.23 13.01 22.62
CA THR A 270 -18.50 13.71 22.87
C THR A 270 -18.49 15.19 22.49
N ARG A 271 -17.32 15.87 22.45
CA ARG A 271 -17.27 17.31 22.08
C ARG A 271 -17.34 17.54 20.57
N LEU A 272 -16.88 16.58 19.76
CA LEU A 272 -16.99 16.65 18.30
C LEU A 272 -18.44 16.56 17.79
N THR A 273 -19.35 15.98 18.58
CA THR A 273 -20.79 15.95 18.29
C THR A 273 -21.48 17.27 18.62
N LEU A 274 -21.10 17.92 19.73
CA LEU A 274 -21.75 19.15 20.21
C LEU A 274 -21.39 20.41 19.42
N ALA A 275 -20.21 20.47 18.79
CA ALA A 275 -19.84 21.59 17.91
C ALA A 275 -20.67 21.64 16.60
N LYS A 276 -21.32 20.53 16.20
CA LYS A 276 -22.18 20.48 15.01
C LYS A 276 -23.64 20.86 15.29
N GLU A 277 -24.06 20.94 16.55
CA GLU A 277 -25.42 21.32 16.93
C GLU A 277 -25.56 22.83 17.20
N SER A 278 -24.46 23.57 17.36
CA SER A 278 -24.47 25.03 17.54
C SER A 278 -24.44 25.83 16.22
N GLU A 279 -24.40 25.18 15.07
CA GLU A 279 -24.41 25.80 13.73
C GLU A 279 -25.67 25.44 12.90
N ARG A 280 -26.75 24.97 13.55
CA ARG A 280 -28.07 24.75 12.92
C ARG A 280 -29.15 25.65 13.49
#